data_AF-A0A941NA72-F1
#
_entry.id   AF-A0A941NA72-F1
#
_cell.length_a   1.000
_cell.length_b   1.000
_cell.length_c   1.000
_cell.angle_alpha   90.00
_cell.angle_beta   90.00
_cell.angle_gamma   90.00
#
_symmetry.space_group_name_H-M   'P 1'
#
loop_
_entity.id
_entity.type
_entity.pdbx_description
1 polymer ?
#
loop_
_entity_poly.entity_id
_entity_poly.type
_entity_poly.pdbx_seq_one_letter_code
_entity_poly.pdbx_strand_id
1 'polypeptide(L)'
;LVRNPIDQFVLARLEQIGLSLSPEADRTTLLRRVSLDLTGLPPTPAEVAAFLADSSPEAYETAVDRLLASPRFGERMAVRWLDGARYADTNGYQSDGERSMWRWRDWVIDAYNRNLPFDQFTIEQLAGDMLPHATLDQKIASGFNRNHRGNAEGGIIPEEYAVEYVVDRVETTCTVWLGLTMGCGRCHDHKFDTLSQKEFYQLFAYFNNVPEYGRAIKFGNSPPLIKTPTADQQSRLAVLERDLAAAEQAFAQSLPALRAAQRVWEESADRDRPADWTVTRRQVGYWPLDEVPAGASGNAAALAWEPGESRYVPGKFGKAAAFDGRQFINAGDIAAFGYNDKFSISVWVRPESPQAGTILSKMSDSERGDGYSLIIEQGRLQINFVKRWLDDALRLETETQLTPGAWQHLVVTYDGSRLAAGVQVYLDGKPQKTRVLLDFLNQTFATKEPLRIGGGNGPAARFHGEIDEVR
;
A
#
# COMPACT_ATOMS: atom_id res chain seq x y z
N LEU A 1 -13.09 10.64 58.64
CA LEU A 1 -12.07 11.22 57.74
C LEU A 1 -11.38 10.15 56.93
N VAL A 2 -10.97 9.02 57.54
CA VAL A 2 -10.49 7.85 56.79
C VAL A 2 -11.69 7.05 56.26
N ARG A 3 -11.84 6.97 54.93
CA ARG A 3 -12.81 6.08 54.24
C ARG A 3 -12.12 4.89 53.60
N ASN A 4 -10.86 5.04 53.16
CA ASN A 4 -10.07 3.96 52.55
C ASN A 4 -8.58 4.03 52.96
N PRO A 5 -7.74 3.02 52.64
CA PRO A 5 -6.32 3.01 52.98
C PRO A 5 -5.49 4.16 52.34
N ILE A 6 -5.86 4.66 51.17
CA ILE A 6 -5.17 5.78 50.50
C ILE A 6 -5.32 7.06 51.33
N ASP A 7 -6.50 7.28 51.92
CA ASP A 7 -6.76 8.44 52.77
C ASP A 7 -5.77 8.52 53.94
N GLN A 8 -5.34 7.37 54.49
CA GLN A 8 -4.36 7.33 55.59
C GLN A 8 -3.00 7.89 55.16
N PHE A 9 -2.52 7.54 53.97
CA PHE A 9 -1.25 8.05 53.45
C PHE A 9 -1.31 9.56 53.19
N VAL A 10 -2.43 10.05 52.65
CA VAL A 10 -2.64 11.48 52.39
C VAL A 10 -2.74 12.25 53.72
N LEU A 11 -3.55 11.77 54.66
CA LEU A 11 -3.72 12.39 55.98
C LEU A 11 -2.41 12.47 56.75
N ALA A 12 -1.61 11.40 56.75
CA ALA A 12 -0.31 11.41 57.43
C ALA A 12 0.59 12.55 56.94
N ARG A 13 0.59 12.83 55.62
CA ARG A 13 1.36 13.96 55.07
C ARG A 13 0.72 15.30 55.41
N LEU A 14 -0.61 15.43 55.32
CA LEU A 14 -1.33 16.67 55.62
C LEU A 14 -1.13 17.09 57.09
N GLU A 15 -1.23 16.15 58.02
CA GLU A 15 -1.04 16.40 59.46
C GLU A 15 0.37 16.90 59.76
N GLN A 16 1.40 16.32 59.13
CA GLN A 16 2.80 16.77 59.28
C GLN A 16 3.01 18.23 58.87
N ILE A 17 2.25 18.72 57.89
CA ILE A 17 2.35 20.09 57.36
C ILE A 17 1.25 21.01 57.90
N GLY A 18 0.49 20.58 58.91
CA GLY A 18 -0.55 21.38 59.56
C GLY A 18 -1.79 21.64 58.70
N LEU A 19 -2.07 20.78 57.72
CA LEU A 19 -3.25 20.84 56.85
C LEU A 19 -4.26 19.75 57.20
N SER A 20 -5.51 19.93 56.76
CA SER A 20 -6.59 18.96 56.88
C SER A 20 -7.25 18.70 55.53
N LEU A 21 -8.05 17.63 55.43
CA LEU A 21 -8.82 17.35 54.22
C LEU A 21 -9.82 18.47 53.96
N SER A 22 -9.97 18.83 52.68
CA SER A 22 -11.04 19.73 52.26
C SER A 22 -12.42 19.09 52.49
N PRO A 23 -13.47 19.90 52.75
CA PRO A 23 -14.83 19.37 52.84
C PRO A 23 -15.24 18.70 51.52
N GLU A 24 -16.13 17.70 51.63
CA GLU A 24 -16.70 17.02 50.47
C GLU A 24 -17.47 18.02 49.59
N ALA A 25 -17.30 17.89 48.26
CA ALA A 25 -18.00 18.75 47.32
C ALA A 25 -19.51 18.48 47.35
N ASP A 26 -20.33 19.47 46.95
CA ASP A 26 -21.75 19.23 46.76
C ASP A 26 -21.99 18.14 45.71
N ARG A 27 -23.12 17.44 45.82
CA ARG A 27 -23.44 16.26 44.99
C ARG A 27 -23.32 16.54 43.49
N THR A 28 -23.79 17.70 43.03
CA THR A 28 -23.73 18.06 41.61
C THR A 28 -22.29 18.26 41.15
N THR A 29 -21.47 18.96 41.93
CA THR A 29 -20.04 19.13 41.68
C THR A 29 -19.30 17.79 41.69
N LEU A 30 -19.63 16.91 42.65
CA LEU A 30 -19.02 15.59 42.79
C LEU A 30 -19.28 14.73 41.54
N LEU A 31 -20.55 14.63 41.10
CA LEU A 31 -20.92 13.90 39.89
C LEU A 31 -20.24 14.50 38.64
N ARG A 32 -20.18 15.83 38.53
CA ARG A 32 -19.55 16.50 37.40
C ARG A 32 -18.06 16.17 37.30
N ARG A 33 -17.33 16.22 38.42
CA ARG A 33 -15.89 15.92 38.46
C ARG A 33 -15.63 14.49 38.02
N VAL A 34 -16.29 13.52 38.65
CA VAL A 34 -16.06 12.10 38.33
C VAL A 34 -16.49 11.74 36.91
N SER A 35 -17.54 12.37 36.37
CA SER A 35 -17.95 12.17 34.97
C SER A 35 -16.88 12.68 34.01
N LEU A 36 -16.32 13.87 34.24
CA LEU A 36 -15.25 14.43 33.40
C LEU A 36 -13.95 13.62 33.52
N ASP A 37 -13.62 13.14 34.71
CA ASP A 37 -12.41 12.34 34.93
C ASP A 37 -12.52 10.98 34.23
N LEU A 38 -13.64 10.27 34.41
CA LEU A 38 -13.84 8.93 33.87
C LEU A 38 -14.22 8.91 32.40
N THR A 39 -15.00 9.87 31.90
CA THR A 39 -15.55 9.84 30.53
C THR A 39 -15.15 11.02 29.67
N GLY A 40 -14.50 12.04 30.23
CA GLY A 40 -14.18 13.27 29.51
C GLY A 40 -15.39 14.17 29.22
N LEU A 41 -16.59 13.77 29.63
CA LEU A 41 -17.85 14.45 29.34
C LEU A 41 -18.57 14.86 30.63
N PRO A 42 -19.27 16.01 30.64
CA PRO A 42 -20.14 16.38 31.75
C PRO A 42 -21.35 15.42 31.82
N PRO A 43 -21.93 15.19 33.01
CA PRO A 43 -23.15 14.41 33.12
C PRO A 43 -24.31 15.16 32.45
N THR A 44 -25.24 14.41 31.86
CA THR A 44 -26.48 14.95 31.31
C THR A 44 -27.41 15.43 32.43
N PRO A 45 -28.35 16.35 32.13
CA PRO A 45 -29.34 16.79 33.12
C PRO A 45 -30.15 15.64 33.73
N ALA A 46 -30.44 14.59 32.94
CA ALA A 46 -31.15 13.41 33.40
C ALA A 46 -30.33 12.59 34.40
N GLU A 47 -29.03 12.40 34.14
CA GLU A 47 -28.12 11.72 35.08
C GLU A 47 -27.93 12.51 36.37
N VAL A 48 -27.86 13.85 36.29
CA VAL A 48 -27.81 14.72 37.48
C VAL A 48 -29.10 14.56 38.30
N ALA A 49 -30.27 14.63 37.67
CA ALA A 49 -31.54 14.49 38.37
C ALA A 49 -31.68 13.12 39.04
N ALA A 50 -31.30 12.04 38.34
CA ALA A 50 -31.30 10.68 38.89
C ALA A 50 -30.35 10.56 40.09
N PHE A 51 -29.12 11.08 39.98
CA PHE A 51 -28.15 11.06 41.07
C PHE A 51 -28.59 11.89 42.28
N LEU A 52 -29.27 13.02 42.08
CA LEU A 52 -29.78 13.84 43.19
C LEU A 52 -31.00 13.22 43.87
N ALA A 53 -31.80 12.42 43.14
CA ALA A 53 -32.94 11.70 43.69
C ALA A 53 -32.54 10.43 44.46
N ASP A 54 -31.36 9.87 44.18
CA ASP A 54 -30.85 8.69 44.86
C ASP A 54 -30.29 9.03 46.25
N SER A 55 -31.00 8.62 47.29
CA SER A 55 -30.63 8.81 48.70
C SER A 55 -29.96 7.58 49.32
N SER A 56 -29.68 6.54 48.53
CA SER A 56 -28.95 5.37 49.01
C SER A 56 -27.54 5.74 49.48
N PRO A 57 -27.00 5.03 50.47
CA PRO A 57 -25.61 5.23 50.88
C PRO A 57 -24.61 4.93 49.75
N GLU A 58 -25.00 4.14 48.74
CA GLU A 58 -24.19 3.73 47.58
C GLU A 58 -24.46 4.55 46.31
N ALA A 59 -25.16 5.68 46.41
CA ALA A 59 -25.54 6.48 45.24
C ALA A 59 -24.32 6.94 44.42
N TYR A 60 -23.21 7.25 45.09
CA TYR A 60 -21.98 7.69 44.43
C TYR A 60 -21.28 6.54 43.72
N GLU A 61 -21.12 5.40 44.40
CA GLU A 61 -20.55 4.16 43.88
C GLU A 61 -21.34 3.68 42.66
N THR A 62 -22.67 3.70 42.74
CA THR A 62 -23.55 3.34 41.63
C THR A 62 -23.34 4.27 40.42
N ALA A 63 -23.17 5.58 40.66
CA ALA A 63 -22.85 6.52 39.60
C ALA A 63 -21.46 6.28 38.99
N VAL A 64 -20.46 5.92 39.80
CA VAL A 64 -19.11 5.56 39.36
C VAL A 64 -19.14 4.30 38.51
N ASP A 65 -19.80 3.22 38.97
CA ASP A 65 -19.91 1.95 38.24
C ASP A 65 -20.55 2.14 36.87
N ARG A 66 -21.61 2.96 36.80
CA ARG A 66 -22.25 3.33 35.54
C ARG A 66 -21.31 4.08 34.60
N LEU A 67 -20.46 4.98 35.12
CA LEU A 67 -19.49 5.72 34.31
C LEU A 67 -18.36 4.81 33.81
N LEU A 68 -17.87 3.89 34.65
CA LEU A 68 -16.87 2.89 34.28
C LEU A 68 -17.39 1.90 33.23
N ALA A 69 -18.68 1.55 33.29
CA ALA A 69 -19.33 0.69 32.30
C ALA A 69 -19.63 1.40 30.96
N SER A 70 -19.46 2.72 30.88
CA SER A 70 -19.70 3.48 29.65
C SER A 70 -18.57 3.26 28.64
N PRO A 71 -18.84 3.09 27.33
CA PRO A 71 -17.78 3.02 26.31
C PRO A 71 -16.90 4.27 26.28
N ARG A 72 -17.42 5.40 26.77
CA ARG A 72 -16.69 6.68 26.90
C ARG A 72 -15.54 6.59 27.91
N PHE A 73 -15.57 5.63 28.83
CA PHE A 73 -14.47 5.39 29.77
C PHE A 73 -13.19 5.02 29.02
N GLY A 74 -13.26 4.00 28.15
CA GLY A 74 -12.11 3.59 27.33
C GLY A 74 -11.63 4.70 26.40
N GLU A 75 -12.54 5.48 25.80
CA GLU A 75 -12.18 6.64 24.97
C GLU A 75 -11.36 7.67 25.77
N ARG A 76 -11.81 8.00 26.99
CA ARG A 76 -11.13 8.96 27.85
C ARG A 76 -9.77 8.47 28.32
N MET A 77 -9.70 7.22 28.78
CA MET A 77 -8.47 6.63 29.29
C MET A 77 -7.42 6.43 28.18
N ALA A 78 -7.88 6.05 26.98
CA ALA A 78 -6.99 5.84 25.85
C ALA A 78 -6.22 7.11 25.45
N VAL A 79 -6.77 8.32 25.57
CA VAL A 79 -6.11 9.56 25.10
C VAL A 79 -4.66 9.67 25.58
N ARG A 80 -4.40 9.44 26.87
CA ARG A 80 -3.04 9.51 27.43
C ARG A 80 -2.14 8.42 26.90
N TRP A 81 -2.69 7.24 26.66
CA TRP A 81 -1.96 6.13 26.07
C TRP A 81 -1.62 6.39 24.59
N LEU A 82 -2.55 6.95 23.83
CA LEU A 82 -2.34 7.33 22.42
C LEU A 82 -1.19 8.34 22.30
N ASP A 83 -1.14 9.34 23.21
CA ASP A 83 -0.03 10.29 23.29
C ASP A 83 1.32 9.57 23.54
N GLY A 84 1.37 8.72 24.57
CA GLY A 84 2.58 7.96 24.92
C GLY A 84 3.03 7.01 23.81
N ALA A 85 2.09 6.47 23.04
CA ALA A 85 2.37 5.60 21.90
C ALA A 85 2.72 6.36 20.61
N ARG A 86 2.63 7.70 20.58
CA ARG A 86 2.84 8.55 19.41
C ARG A 86 1.85 8.26 18.28
N TYR A 87 0.61 7.96 18.66
CA TYR A 87 -0.47 7.79 17.69
C TYR A 87 -0.66 9.07 16.87
N ALA A 88 -0.79 8.91 15.56
CA ALA A 88 -1.14 9.99 14.64
C ALA A 88 -1.78 9.41 13.38
N ASP A 89 -2.70 10.17 12.79
CA ASP A 89 -3.32 9.83 11.50
C ASP A 89 -2.43 10.19 10.29
N THR A 90 -1.21 10.67 10.55
CA THR A 90 -0.19 11.02 9.54
C THR A 90 1.18 10.45 9.91
N ASN A 91 2.13 10.52 8.97
CA ASN A 91 3.50 10.02 9.14
C ASN A 91 4.37 10.88 10.09
N GLY A 92 3.98 12.13 10.39
CA GLY A 92 4.60 12.98 11.40
C GLY A 92 6.01 13.48 11.06
N TYR A 93 6.38 13.52 9.77
CA TYR A 93 7.70 13.96 9.28
C TYR A 93 7.56 14.94 8.10
N GLN A 94 8.66 15.25 7.38
CA GLN A 94 8.73 16.24 6.29
C GLN A 94 7.51 16.28 5.34
N SER A 95 7.08 15.13 4.79
CA SER A 95 5.95 15.07 3.85
C SER A 95 4.59 14.95 4.52
N ASP A 96 4.57 14.60 5.82
CA ASP A 96 3.40 14.38 6.69
C ASP A 96 2.14 13.79 6.04
N GLY A 97 2.29 12.80 5.16
CA GLY A 97 1.13 12.20 4.50
C GLY A 97 0.34 11.28 5.41
N GLU A 98 -0.94 11.12 5.08
CA GLU A 98 -1.91 10.33 5.84
C GLU A 98 -1.50 8.85 5.96
N ARG A 99 -1.80 8.24 7.12
CA ARG A 99 -1.69 6.80 7.38
C ARG A 99 -2.94 6.31 8.12
N SER A 100 -3.23 5.02 8.03
CA SER A 100 -4.37 4.41 8.72
C SER A 100 -3.92 3.61 9.94
N MET A 101 -4.13 4.13 11.15
CA MET A 101 -3.81 3.44 12.40
C MET A 101 -5.01 3.32 13.36
N TRP A 102 -6.19 3.78 12.95
CA TRP A 102 -7.40 3.81 13.78
C TRP A 102 -7.78 2.44 14.38
N ARG A 103 -7.46 1.32 13.71
CA ARG A 103 -7.69 -0.03 14.25
C ARG A 103 -6.89 -0.32 15.50
N TRP A 104 -5.65 0.17 15.57
CA TRP A 104 -4.83 0.07 16.77
C TRP A 104 -5.37 0.97 17.89
N ARG A 105 -5.80 2.19 17.55
CA ARG A 105 -6.46 3.11 18.51
C ARG A 105 -7.71 2.47 19.12
N ASP A 106 -8.58 1.90 18.30
CA ASP A 106 -9.81 1.26 18.75
C ASP A 106 -9.50 0.04 19.62
N TRP A 107 -8.46 -0.74 19.28
CA TRP A 107 -7.99 -1.82 20.15
C TRP A 107 -7.57 -1.32 21.55
N VAL A 108 -6.89 -0.17 21.65
CA VAL A 108 -6.54 0.44 22.95
C VAL A 108 -7.79 0.85 23.73
N ILE A 109 -8.76 1.48 23.07
CA ILE A 109 -10.04 1.87 23.67
C ILE A 109 -10.78 0.63 24.22
N ASP A 110 -10.84 -0.43 23.42
CA ASP A 110 -11.47 -1.68 23.78
C ASP A 110 -10.70 -2.39 24.91
N ALA A 111 -9.37 -2.31 24.95
CA ALA A 111 -8.58 -2.88 26.04
C ALA A 111 -8.95 -2.25 27.40
N TYR A 112 -9.14 -0.93 27.46
CA TYR A 112 -9.65 -0.26 28.66
C TYR A 112 -11.08 -0.67 29.01
N ASN A 113 -11.99 -0.68 28.02
CA ASN A 113 -13.41 -1.02 28.25
C ASN A 113 -13.61 -2.47 28.70
N ARG A 114 -12.74 -3.39 28.26
CA ARG A 114 -12.76 -4.80 28.69
C ARG A 114 -11.96 -5.06 29.97
N ASN A 115 -11.38 -4.02 30.56
CA ASN A 115 -10.49 -4.09 31.72
C ASN A 115 -9.36 -5.12 31.53
N LEU A 116 -8.65 -5.04 30.39
CA LEU A 116 -7.57 -5.95 30.08
C LEU A 116 -6.44 -5.80 31.13
N PRO A 117 -5.98 -6.90 31.77
CA PRO A 117 -4.87 -6.87 32.70
C PRO A 117 -3.62 -6.23 32.09
N PHE A 118 -2.93 -5.38 32.85
CA PHE A 118 -1.82 -4.56 32.34
C PHE A 118 -0.62 -5.39 31.87
N ASP A 119 -0.39 -6.55 32.47
CA ASP A 119 0.61 -7.53 32.03
C ASP A 119 0.28 -8.07 30.63
N GLN A 120 -0.97 -8.46 30.39
CA GLN A 120 -1.42 -8.92 29.08
C GLN A 120 -1.40 -7.78 28.05
N PHE A 121 -1.87 -6.59 28.44
CA PHE A 121 -1.81 -5.39 27.60
C PHE A 121 -0.37 -5.07 27.16
N THR A 122 0.59 -5.22 28.08
CA THR A 122 2.02 -5.04 27.78
C THR A 122 2.53 -6.07 26.78
N ILE A 123 2.23 -7.35 26.98
CA ILE A 123 2.64 -8.42 26.07
C ILE A 123 2.07 -8.20 24.67
N GLU A 124 0.78 -7.89 24.55
CA GLU A 124 0.13 -7.71 23.26
C GLU A 124 0.66 -6.48 22.50
N GLN A 125 0.90 -5.35 23.18
CA GLN A 125 1.46 -4.14 22.57
C GLN A 125 2.91 -4.32 22.11
N LEU A 126 3.74 -5.02 22.88
CA LEU A 126 5.18 -5.15 22.57
C LEU A 126 5.48 -6.31 21.61
N ALA A 127 4.74 -7.42 21.73
CA ALA A 127 5.06 -8.67 21.02
C ALA A 127 3.82 -9.52 20.67
N GLY A 128 2.64 -8.93 20.55
CA GLY A 128 1.39 -9.66 20.30
C GLY A 128 1.39 -10.50 19.01
N ASP A 129 2.07 -10.06 17.96
CA ASP A 129 2.26 -10.81 16.71
C ASP A 129 3.23 -12.00 16.84
N MET A 130 4.06 -12.02 17.88
CA MET A 130 4.99 -13.11 18.19
C MET A 130 4.37 -14.19 19.08
N LEU A 131 3.13 -14.01 19.54
CA LEU A 131 2.45 -15.03 20.33
C LEU A 131 2.14 -16.28 19.48
N PRO A 132 2.24 -17.48 20.06
CA PRO A 132 1.79 -18.70 19.39
C PRO A 132 0.33 -18.57 18.96
N HIS A 133 0.05 -18.80 17.67
CA HIS A 133 -1.29 -18.65 17.10
C HIS A 133 -1.93 -17.27 17.35
N ALA A 134 -1.14 -16.20 17.32
CA ALA A 134 -1.58 -14.83 17.54
C ALA A 134 -2.88 -14.50 16.79
N THR A 135 -3.88 -14.04 17.56
CA THR A 135 -5.16 -13.57 17.02
C THR A 135 -4.98 -12.29 16.20
N LEU A 136 -5.99 -11.91 15.41
CA LEU A 136 -5.91 -10.64 14.68
C LEU A 136 -5.77 -9.44 15.63
N ASP A 137 -6.49 -9.43 16.75
CA ASP A 137 -6.43 -8.35 17.73
C ASP A 137 -5.03 -8.24 18.36
N GLN A 138 -4.38 -9.36 18.66
CA GLN A 138 -3.01 -9.38 19.18
C GLN A 138 -1.99 -8.85 18.15
N LYS A 139 -2.19 -9.16 16.87
CA LYS A 139 -1.37 -8.59 15.79
C LYS A 139 -1.64 -7.11 15.57
N ILE A 140 -2.88 -6.68 15.77
CA ILE A 140 -3.24 -5.25 15.72
C ILE A 140 -2.54 -4.53 16.86
N ALA A 141 -2.60 -5.07 18.08
CA ALA A 141 -1.99 -4.50 19.28
C ALA A 141 -0.49 -4.21 19.10
N SER A 142 0.27 -5.14 18.51
CA SER A 142 1.71 -4.93 18.28
C SER A 142 2.03 -3.80 17.28
N GLY A 143 1.01 -3.23 16.64
CA GLY A 143 1.06 -1.96 15.91
C GLY A 143 1.56 -0.77 16.72
N PHE A 144 1.66 -0.84 18.06
CA PHE A 144 2.38 0.13 18.89
C PHE A 144 3.80 0.39 18.36
N ASN A 145 4.51 -0.67 17.95
CA ASN A 145 5.84 -0.58 17.36
C ASN A 145 5.88 0.09 15.99
N ARG A 146 4.73 0.39 15.38
CA ARG A 146 4.59 1.03 14.06
C ARG A 146 4.05 2.46 14.13
N ASN A 147 3.79 2.98 15.33
CA ASN A 147 3.33 4.35 15.52
C ASN A 147 4.44 5.41 15.37
N HIS A 148 5.71 5.01 15.28
CA HIS A 148 6.82 5.91 15.01
C HIS A 148 6.61 6.77 13.77
N ARG A 149 7.36 7.88 13.69
CA ARG A 149 7.35 8.76 12.51
C ARG A 149 7.96 8.05 11.31
N GLY A 150 7.44 8.32 10.12
CA GLY A 150 7.93 7.76 8.86
C GLY A 150 8.44 8.85 7.92
N ASN A 151 9.64 8.68 7.35
CA ASN A 151 10.18 9.61 6.36
C ASN A 151 10.01 9.10 4.93
N ALA A 152 9.35 9.91 4.10
CA ALA A 152 9.11 9.66 2.67
C ALA A 152 9.81 10.68 1.76
N GLU A 153 10.72 11.49 2.31
CA GLU A 153 11.47 12.51 1.59
C GLU A 153 12.33 11.90 0.46
N GLY A 154 12.46 12.65 -0.64
CA GLY A 154 13.32 12.27 -1.74
C GLY A 154 14.79 12.48 -1.37
N GLY A 155 15.63 11.47 -1.60
CA GLY A 155 17.07 11.55 -1.32
C GLY A 155 17.49 11.12 0.08
N ILE A 156 16.57 10.61 0.91
CA ILE A 156 16.92 9.99 2.19
C ILE A 156 17.83 8.79 2.00
N ILE A 157 18.66 8.50 2.99
CA ILE A 157 19.42 7.25 3.08
C ILE A 157 18.52 6.24 3.81
N PRO A 158 18.00 5.21 3.13
CA PRO A 158 17.06 4.27 3.74
C PRO A 158 17.65 3.58 4.98
N GLU A 159 18.93 3.21 4.94
CA GLU A 159 19.62 2.55 6.06
C GLU A 159 19.71 3.42 7.31
N GLU A 160 19.86 4.74 7.15
CA GLU A 160 19.88 5.69 8.27
C GLU A 160 18.53 5.69 8.99
N TYR A 161 17.44 5.83 8.24
CA TYR A 161 16.10 5.88 8.83
C TYR A 161 15.62 4.52 9.35
N ALA A 162 16.08 3.41 8.79
CA ALA A 162 15.84 2.09 9.38
C ALA A 162 16.41 2.02 10.81
N VAL A 163 17.60 2.59 11.04
CA VAL A 163 18.18 2.70 12.38
C VAL A 163 17.38 3.67 13.25
N GLU A 164 17.00 4.84 12.74
CA GLU A 164 16.18 5.81 13.50
C GLU A 164 14.85 5.23 13.98
N TYR A 165 14.17 4.43 13.16
CA TYR A 165 12.90 3.81 13.54
C TYR A 165 13.06 2.83 14.70
N VAL A 166 14.16 2.07 14.74
CA VAL A 166 14.45 1.16 15.86
C VAL A 166 14.85 1.94 17.11
N VAL A 167 15.68 2.99 16.98
CA VAL A 167 16.01 3.90 18.10
C VAL A 167 14.73 4.44 18.74
N ASP A 168 13.82 4.93 17.92
CA ASP A 168 12.55 5.49 18.37
C ASP A 168 11.67 4.44 19.10
N ARG A 169 11.67 3.15 18.68
CA ARG A 169 10.99 2.07 19.43
C ARG A 169 11.61 1.83 20.80
N VAL A 170 12.94 1.81 20.88
CA VAL A 170 13.68 1.65 22.14
C VAL A 170 13.33 2.79 23.08
N GLU A 171 13.49 4.04 22.63
CA GLU A 171 13.25 5.23 23.44
C GLU A 171 11.84 5.26 24.01
N THR A 172 10.82 5.01 23.19
CA THR A 172 9.44 5.08 23.66
C THR A 172 9.07 3.91 24.54
N THR A 173 9.52 2.69 24.24
CA THR A 173 9.26 1.56 25.13
C THR A 173 9.84 1.82 26.53
N CYS A 174 11.07 2.32 26.61
CA CYS A 174 11.71 2.64 27.88
C CYS A 174 11.01 3.78 28.61
N THR A 175 10.61 4.82 27.88
CA THR A 175 9.92 5.97 28.46
C THR A 175 8.55 5.58 29.00
N VAL A 176 7.76 4.84 28.21
CA VAL A 176 6.35 4.54 28.52
C VAL A 176 6.20 3.43 29.56
N TRP A 177 6.99 2.35 29.50
CA TRP A 177 6.87 1.23 30.45
C TRP A 177 7.80 1.34 31.65
N LEU A 178 9.03 1.82 31.45
CA LEU A 178 10.06 1.81 32.50
C LEU A 178 10.18 3.17 33.20
N GLY A 179 9.65 4.24 32.60
CA GLY A 179 9.86 5.61 33.09
C GLY A 179 11.33 6.05 32.99
N LEU A 180 12.11 5.46 32.07
CA LEU A 180 13.55 5.70 31.92
C LEU A 180 13.87 6.42 30.62
N THR A 181 14.75 7.42 30.69
CA THR A 181 15.23 8.19 29.54
C THR A 181 16.43 7.51 28.87
N MET A 182 16.23 6.32 28.29
CA MET A 182 17.31 5.56 27.64
C MET A 182 17.94 6.25 26.41
N GLY A 183 17.32 7.29 25.84
CA GLY A 183 17.80 7.96 24.62
C GLY A 183 19.24 8.50 24.69
N CYS A 184 19.75 8.88 25.87
CA CYS A 184 21.16 9.27 26.01
C CYS A 184 22.12 8.11 25.67
N GLY A 185 21.71 6.87 26.01
CA GLY A 185 22.42 5.62 25.74
C GLY A 185 22.76 5.40 24.27
N ARG A 186 22.10 6.10 23.35
CA ARG A 186 22.40 6.08 21.93
C ARG A 186 23.86 6.47 21.63
N CYS A 187 24.34 7.53 22.28
CA CYS A 187 25.64 8.14 21.96
C CYS A 187 26.70 7.92 23.03
N HIS A 188 26.30 7.78 24.29
CA HIS A 188 27.20 7.57 25.43
C HIS A 188 26.44 6.92 26.60
N ASP A 189 27.16 6.44 27.62
CA ASP A 189 26.53 5.95 28.85
C ASP A 189 25.66 7.05 29.49
N HIS A 190 24.50 6.68 30.02
CA HIS A 190 23.53 7.62 30.56
C HIS A 190 24.16 8.43 31.71
N LYS A 191 23.84 9.74 31.77
CA LYS A 191 24.55 10.70 32.65
C LYS A 191 24.32 10.47 34.15
N PHE A 192 23.12 10.03 34.52
CA PHE A 192 22.68 9.94 35.92
C PHE A 192 22.33 8.51 36.34
N ASP A 193 21.54 7.81 35.51
CA ASP A 193 21.24 6.39 35.70
C ASP A 193 22.38 5.47 35.25
N THR A 194 22.45 4.28 35.85
CA THR A 194 23.44 3.23 35.58
C THR A 194 23.07 2.42 34.32
N LEU A 195 22.95 3.11 33.20
CA LEU A 195 22.61 2.53 31.90
C LEU A 195 23.74 2.81 30.91
N SER A 196 24.38 1.75 30.41
CA SER A 196 25.45 1.87 29.43
C SER A 196 24.93 2.02 28.00
N GLN A 197 25.76 2.61 27.13
CA GLN A 197 25.51 2.61 25.69
C GLN A 197 25.38 1.18 25.15
N LYS A 198 26.16 0.25 25.70
CA LYS A 198 26.09 -1.16 25.30
C LYS A 198 24.71 -1.75 25.53
N GLU A 199 24.08 -1.47 26.68
CA GLU A 199 22.73 -1.96 27.01
C GLU A 199 21.67 -1.34 26.11
N PHE A 200 21.83 -0.07 25.70
CA PHE A 200 20.95 0.54 24.70
C PHE A 200 20.95 -0.26 23.39
N TYR A 201 22.12 -0.62 22.87
CA TYR A 201 22.21 -1.40 21.62
C TYR A 201 21.85 -2.89 21.81
N GLN A 202 21.92 -3.43 23.02
CA GLN A 202 21.35 -4.75 23.32
C GLN A 202 19.83 -4.72 23.27
N LEU A 203 19.19 -3.65 23.76
CA LEU A 203 17.75 -3.49 23.65
C LEU A 203 17.31 -3.19 22.20
N PHE A 204 18.09 -2.38 21.48
CA PHE A 204 17.92 -2.14 20.03
C PHE A 204 17.80 -3.45 19.24
N ALA A 205 18.62 -4.46 19.55
CA ALA A 205 18.62 -5.73 18.85
C ALA A 205 17.28 -6.48 18.92
N TYR A 206 16.48 -6.31 19.98
CA TYR A 206 15.14 -6.90 20.07
C TYR A 206 14.16 -6.26 19.07
N PHE A 207 14.26 -4.94 18.88
CA PHE A 207 13.35 -4.18 18.01
C PHE A 207 13.78 -4.14 16.54
N ASN A 208 15.04 -4.50 16.24
CA ASN A 208 15.59 -4.53 14.89
C ASN A 208 15.25 -5.81 14.10
N ASN A 209 14.00 -6.27 14.18
CA ASN A 209 13.53 -7.49 13.52
C ASN A 209 12.31 -7.27 12.60
N VAL A 210 11.90 -6.01 12.42
CA VAL A 210 10.80 -5.64 11.53
C VAL A 210 11.35 -5.46 10.11
N PRO A 211 10.79 -6.12 9.07
CA PRO A 211 11.27 -6.03 7.69
C PRO A 211 10.81 -4.72 7.03
N GLU A 212 11.27 -3.59 7.56
CA GLU A 212 11.00 -2.25 7.03
C GLU A 212 12.23 -1.68 6.32
N TYR A 213 12.00 -0.87 5.30
CA TYR A 213 13.05 -0.40 4.40
C TYR A 213 13.64 0.97 4.78
N GLY A 214 13.29 1.53 5.95
CA GLY A 214 13.71 2.88 6.34
C GLY A 214 13.10 4.02 5.51
N ARG A 215 12.37 3.72 4.43
CA ARG A 215 11.65 4.68 3.60
C ARG A 215 10.14 4.44 3.70
N ALA A 216 9.42 5.43 4.22
CA ALA A 216 7.97 5.38 4.29
C ALA A 216 7.32 5.68 2.93
N ILE A 217 6.12 5.14 2.73
CA ILE A 217 5.24 5.55 1.63
C ILE A 217 4.69 6.94 1.94
N LYS A 218 4.71 7.84 0.95
CA LYS A 218 4.27 9.23 1.12
C LYS A 218 2.83 9.32 1.61
N PHE A 219 1.91 8.58 1.01
CA PHE A 219 0.49 8.52 1.39
C PHE A 219 0.06 7.07 1.57
N GLY A 220 -0.54 6.76 2.72
CA GLY A 220 -0.90 5.42 3.14
C GLY A 220 0.15 4.77 4.04
N ASN A 221 -0.17 3.57 4.52
CA ASN A 221 0.71 2.83 5.42
C ASN A 221 1.89 2.19 4.67
N SER A 222 3.05 2.18 5.33
CA SER A 222 4.26 1.54 4.81
C SER A 222 4.30 0.03 5.14
N PRO A 223 4.76 -0.84 4.23
CA PRO A 223 5.03 -2.25 4.52
C PRO A 223 5.92 -2.47 5.75
N PRO A 224 5.78 -3.60 6.46
CA PRO A 224 4.76 -4.64 6.25
C PRO A 224 3.36 -4.18 6.69
N LEU A 225 2.32 -4.74 6.06
CA LEU A 225 0.91 -4.40 6.31
C LEU A 225 0.10 -5.67 6.56
N ILE A 226 -0.92 -5.56 7.41
CA ILE A 226 -1.92 -6.61 7.59
C ILE A 226 -3.30 -6.06 7.25
N LYS A 227 -4.18 -6.92 6.72
CA LYS A 227 -5.59 -6.57 6.55
C LYS A 227 -6.26 -6.64 7.92
N THR A 228 -6.97 -5.58 8.29
CA THR A 228 -7.64 -5.44 9.59
C THR A 228 -9.15 -5.23 9.38
N PRO A 229 -9.89 -6.25 8.89
CA PRO A 229 -11.33 -6.14 8.69
C PRO A 229 -12.06 -5.96 10.03
N THR A 230 -13.13 -5.16 10.05
CA THR A 230 -14.03 -5.03 11.21
C THR A 230 -14.74 -6.35 11.50
N ALA A 231 -15.36 -6.50 12.68
CA ALA A 231 -16.12 -7.71 13.01
C ALA A 231 -17.25 -8.01 12.00
N ASP A 232 -17.93 -6.96 11.53
CA ASP A 232 -18.94 -7.06 10.47
C ASP A 232 -18.32 -7.53 9.14
N GLN A 233 -17.19 -6.92 8.74
CA GLN A 233 -16.46 -7.32 7.54
C GLN A 233 -15.93 -8.76 7.62
N GLN A 234 -15.46 -9.21 8.78
CA GLN A 234 -15.04 -10.59 9.00
C GLN A 234 -16.21 -11.56 8.85
N SER A 235 -17.36 -11.22 9.45
CA SER A 235 -18.58 -12.03 9.35
C SER A 235 -19.03 -12.15 7.90
N ARG A 236 -18.99 -11.05 7.15
CA ARG A 236 -19.31 -11.03 5.72
C ARG A 236 -18.28 -11.79 4.88
N LEU A 237 -16.99 -11.67 5.20
CA LEU A 237 -15.94 -12.40 4.51
C LEU A 237 -16.12 -13.92 4.69
N ALA A 238 -16.42 -14.38 5.90
CA ALA A 238 -16.68 -15.80 6.17
C ALA A 238 -17.88 -16.35 5.38
N VAL A 239 -18.91 -15.52 5.11
CA VAL A 239 -20.01 -15.90 4.21
C VAL A 239 -19.51 -16.04 2.78
N LEU A 240 -18.81 -15.03 2.27
CA LEU A 240 -18.28 -15.02 0.90
C LEU A 240 -17.28 -16.16 0.65
N GLU A 241 -16.45 -16.52 1.63
CA GLU A 241 -15.52 -17.64 1.53
C GLU A 241 -16.25 -18.99 1.42
N ARG A 242 -17.36 -19.16 2.15
CA ARG A 242 -18.20 -20.36 2.00
C ARG A 242 -18.87 -20.41 0.63
N ASP A 243 -19.41 -19.30 0.17
CA ASP A 243 -20.07 -19.22 -1.15
C ASP A 243 -19.07 -19.47 -2.27
N LEU A 244 -17.85 -18.92 -2.16
CA LEU A 244 -16.76 -19.17 -3.09
C LEU A 244 -16.38 -20.65 -3.12
N ALA A 245 -16.16 -21.27 -1.96
CA ALA A 245 -15.81 -22.69 -1.88
C ALA A 245 -16.91 -23.58 -2.50
N ALA A 246 -18.18 -23.25 -2.27
CA ALA A 246 -19.31 -23.96 -2.87
C ALA A 246 -19.34 -23.78 -4.41
N ALA A 247 -19.10 -22.57 -4.91
CA ALA A 247 -19.04 -22.29 -6.34
C ALA A 247 -17.85 -22.98 -7.03
N GLU A 248 -16.68 -22.98 -6.40
CA GLU A 248 -15.48 -23.69 -6.88
C GLU A 248 -15.73 -25.20 -6.93
N GLN A 249 -16.36 -25.77 -5.90
CA GLN A 249 -16.72 -27.18 -5.88
C GLN A 249 -17.72 -27.53 -6.98
N ALA A 250 -18.77 -26.73 -7.17
CA ALA A 250 -19.75 -26.92 -8.24
C ALA A 250 -19.09 -26.82 -9.63
N PHE A 251 -18.20 -25.85 -9.83
CA PHE A 251 -17.44 -25.72 -11.06
C PHE A 251 -16.54 -26.93 -11.30
N ALA A 252 -15.82 -27.40 -10.28
CA ALA A 252 -14.97 -28.58 -10.36
C ALA A 252 -15.77 -29.85 -10.71
N GLN A 253 -16.98 -30.01 -10.16
CA GLN A 253 -17.89 -31.11 -10.51
C GLN A 253 -18.40 -31.01 -11.96
N SER A 254 -18.49 -29.82 -12.52
CA SER A 254 -18.89 -29.60 -13.92
C SER A 254 -17.77 -29.87 -14.93
N LEU A 255 -16.50 -29.82 -14.50
CA LEU A 255 -15.33 -29.95 -15.39
C LEU A 255 -15.30 -31.25 -16.22
N PRO A 256 -15.63 -32.44 -15.70
CA PRO A 256 -15.66 -33.65 -16.52
C PRO A 256 -16.67 -33.58 -17.66
N ALA A 257 -17.87 -33.08 -17.38
CA ALA A 257 -18.91 -32.89 -18.40
C ALA A 257 -18.50 -31.82 -19.41
N LEU A 258 -17.91 -30.71 -18.94
CA LEU A 258 -17.39 -29.65 -19.81
C LEU A 258 -16.28 -30.18 -20.73
N ARG A 259 -15.34 -30.98 -20.20
CA ARG A 259 -14.27 -31.60 -21.00
C ARG A 259 -14.80 -32.59 -22.02
N ALA A 260 -15.83 -33.37 -21.68
CA ALA A 260 -16.48 -34.29 -22.62
C ALA A 260 -17.18 -33.51 -23.75
N ALA A 261 -17.94 -32.47 -23.40
CA ALA A 261 -18.57 -31.59 -24.38
C ALA A 261 -17.55 -30.86 -25.26
N GLN A 262 -16.43 -30.42 -24.68
CA GLN A 262 -15.31 -29.82 -25.41
C GLN A 262 -14.73 -30.79 -26.44
N ARG A 263 -14.47 -32.06 -26.09
CA ARG A 263 -13.97 -33.06 -27.05
C ARG A 263 -14.93 -33.27 -28.22
N VAL A 264 -16.22 -33.41 -27.94
CA VAL A 264 -17.24 -33.55 -28.98
C VAL A 264 -17.25 -32.31 -29.90
N TRP A 265 -17.14 -31.12 -29.32
CA TRP A 265 -17.02 -29.89 -30.09
C TRP A 265 -15.74 -29.86 -30.93
N GLU A 266 -14.57 -30.21 -30.38
CA GLU A 266 -13.28 -30.27 -31.08
C GLU A 266 -13.24 -31.30 -32.22
N GLU A 267 -13.97 -32.40 -32.10
CA GLU A 267 -14.16 -33.40 -33.16
C GLU A 267 -15.08 -32.88 -34.26
N SER A 268 -16.12 -32.12 -33.90
CA SER A 268 -17.04 -31.49 -34.86
C SER A 268 -16.51 -30.20 -35.48
N ALA A 269 -15.43 -29.65 -34.92
CA ALA A 269 -14.84 -28.40 -35.36
C ALA A 269 -14.12 -28.60 -36.70
N ASP A 270 -14.48 -27.76 -37.67
CA ASP A 270 -13.79 -27.68 -38.95
C ASP A 270 -12.37 -27.13 -38.72
N ARG A 271 -11.38 -28.02 -38.72
CA ARG A 271 -9.97 -27.69 -38.48
C ARG A 271 -9.32 -26.98 -39.65
N ASP A 272 -9.90 -27.12 -40.84
CA ASP A 272 -9.41 -26.48 -42.06
C ASP A 272 -10.01 -25.09 -42.24
N ARG A 273 -11.05 -24.75 -41.44
CA ARG A 273 -11.56 -23.39 -41.36
C ARG A 273 -10.50 -22.48 -40.75
N PRO A 274 -10.06 -21.42 -41.45
CA PRO A 274 -9.21 -20.40 -40.86
C PRO A 274 -9.91 -19.80 -39.65
N ALA A 275 -9.41 -20.13 -38.46
CA ALA A 275 -9.88 -19.54 -37.22
C ALA A 275 -9.01 -18.33 -36.92
N ASP A 276 -9.64 -17.17 -36.82
CA ASP A 276 -8.98 -15.98 -36.30
C ASP A 276 -8.88 -16.12 -34.77
N TRP A 277 -7.70 -16.52 -34.29
CA TRP A 277 -7.39 -16.66 -32.86
C TRP A 277 -7.07 -15.32 -32.19
N THR A 278 -7.27 -14.21 -32.90
CA THR A 278 -7.06 -12.88 -32.35
C THR A 278 -8.00 -12.64 -31.18
N VAL A 279 -7.41 -12.30 -30.03
CA VAL A 279 -8.16 -11.90 -28.83
C VAL A 279 -8.70 -10.49 -29.04
N THR A 280 -9.94 -10.38 -29.53
CA THR A 280 -10.61 -9.09 -29.79
C THR A 280 -11.48 -8.63 -28.62
N ARG A 281 -11.79 -9.51 -27.67
CA ARG A 281 -12.60 -9.16 -26.50
C ARG A 281 -11.85 -8.17 -25.60
N ARG A 282 -12.44 -6.99 -25.39
CA ARG A 282 -11.83 -5.85 -24.66
C ARG A 282 -10.55 -5.32 -25.32
N GLN A 283 -10.37 -5.58 -26.61
CA GLN A 283 -9.30 -4.94 -27.36
C GLN A 283 -9.51 -3.42 -27.36
N VAL A 284 -8.47 -2.71 -26.96
CA VAL A 284 -8.49 -1.25 -26.85
C VAL A 284 -8.19 -0.62 -28.21
N GLY A 285 -7.19 -1.13 -28.92
CA GLY A 285 -6.86 -0.71 -30.28
C GLY A 285 -6.31 -1.86 -31.13
N TYR A 286 -6.41 -1.70 -32.44
CA TYR A 286 -5.74 -2.54 -33.41
C TYR A 286 -5.33 -1.68 -34.59
N TRP A 287 -4.05 -1.72 -34.95
CA TRP A 287 -3.52 -1.06 -36.12
C TRP A 287 -2.69 -2.06 -36.93
N PRO A 288 -3.23 -2.57 -38.05
CA PRO A 288 -2.46 -3.44 -38.96
C PRO A 288 -1.30 -2.68 -39.59
N LEU A 289 -1.43 -1.35 -39.78
CA LEU A 289 -0.43 -0.49 -40.41
C LEU A 289 -0.19 -0.81 -41.91
N ASP A 290 -1.23 -1.33 -42.58
CA ASP A 290 -1.21 -1.55 -44.03
C ASP A 290 -1.35 -0.25 -44.86
N GLU A 291 -2.23 0.66 -44.42
CA GLU A 291 -2.49 1.98 -45.02
C GLU A 291 -3.33 2.87 -44.08
N VAL A 292 -3.37 4.18 -44.35
CA VAL A 292 -4.30 5.13 -43.71
C VAL A 292 -5.29 5.64 -44.77
N PRO A 293 -6.62 5.66 -44.54
CA PRO A 293 -7.38 5.29 -43.35
C PRO A 293 -8.49 4.25 -43.64
N ALA A 294 -8.32 2.97 -43.31
CA ALA A 294 -9.47 2.06 -43.20
C ALA A 294 -9.16 0.84 -42.33
N GLY A 295 -9.78 0.76 -41.15
CA GLY A 295 -9.89 -0.50 -40.43
C GLY A 295 -9.27 -0.56 -39.04
N ALA A 296 -9.30 0.54 -38.27
CA ALA A 296 -9.28 0.34 -36.82
C ALA A 296 -10.62 -0.29 -36.41
N SER A 297 -10.61 -1.55 -35.97
CA SER A 297 -11.77 -2.13 -35.30
C SER A 297 -11.79 -1.64 -33.84
N GLY A 298 -12.84 -0.93 -33.43
CA GLY A 298 -13.00 -0.41 -32.05
C GLY A 298 -12.95 1.11 -31.95
N ASN A 299 -12.88 1.65 -30.72
CA ASN A 299 -12.88 3.09 -30.40
C ASN A 299 -11.57 3.83 -30.79
N ALA A 300 -10.83 3.37 -31.80
CA ALA A 300 -9.53 3.95 -32.13
C ALA A 300 -9.67 5.25 -32.95
N ALA A 301 -8.95 6.29 -32.55
CA ALA A 301 -8.86 7.55 -33.30
C ALA A 301 -8.16 7.35 -34.66
N ALA A 302 -8.35 8.29 -35.59
CA ALA A 302 -7.62 8.30 -36.85
C ALA A 302 -6.11 8.43 -36.60
N LEU A 303 -5.31 7.56 -37.22
CA LEU A 303 -3.85 7.62 -37.16
C LEU A 303 -3.34 8.85 -37.90
N ALA A 304 -2.43 9.60 -37.28
CA ALA A 304 -1.74 10.74 -37.90
C ALA A 304 -0.23 10.54 -37.85
N TRP A 305 0.45 10.69 -38.99
CA TRP A 305 1.91 10.72 -39.04
C TRP A 305 2.43 12.10 -38.64
N GLU A 306 3.42 12.13 -37.76
CA GLU A 306 3.97 13.37 -37.20
C GLU A 306 5.51 13.31 -37.10
N PRO A 307 6.23 14.29 -37.69
CA PRO A 307 5.83 15.13 -38.81
C PRO A 307 5.85 14.37 -40.15
N GLY A 308 5.18 14.89 -41.17
CA GLY A 308 5.37 14.43 -42.57
C GLY A 308 4.39 13.36 -43.04
N GLU A 309 4.70 12.77 -44.18
CA GLU A 309 3.82 11.85 -44.90
C GLU A 309 3.97 10.39 -44.44
N SER A 310 2.92 9.61 -44.66
CA SER A 310 2.89 8.19 -44.31
C SER A 310 3.84 7.37 -45.17
N ARG A 311 4.60 6.46 -44.56
CA ARG A 311 5.53 5.58 -45.26
C ARG A 311 5.23 4.12 -44.95
N TYR A 312 4.86 3.37 -45.99
CA TYR A 312 4.55 1.95 -45.91
C TYR A 312 5.46 1.13 -46.84
N VAL A 313 5.92 -0.01 -46.36
CA VAL A 313 6.77 -0.97 -47.09
C VAL A 313 6.20 -2.39 -46.95
N PRO A 314 6.63 -3.39 -47.74
CA PRO A 314 6.21 -4.77 -47.52
C PRO A 314 6.45 -5.21 -46.07
N GLY A 315 5.38 -5.62 -45.39
CA GLY A 315 5.35 -5.89 -43.95
C GLY A 315 5.58 -7.35 -43.59
N LYS A 316 5.34 -7.69 -42.33
CA LYS A 316 5.22 -9.09 -41.90
C LYS A 316 3.95 -9.70 -42.49
N PHE A 317 2.86 -8.92 -42.46
CA PHE A 317 1.59 -9.23 -43.10
C PHE A 317 1.21 -8.03 -43.97
N GLY A 318 0.97 -8.22 -45.27
CA GLY A 318 0.66 -7.11 -46.16
C GLY A 318 1.77 -6.05 -46.21
N LYS A 319 1.52 -4.88 -45.63
CA LYS A 319 2.44 -3.74 -45.51
C LYS A 319 2.68 -3.41 -44.03
N ALA A 320 3.78 -2.73 -43.76
CA ALA A 320 4.15 -2.23 -42.43
C ALA A 320 4.51 -0.75 -42.49
N ALA A 321 4.36 -0.05 -41.37
CA ALA A 321 4.84 1.32 -41.21
C ALA A 321 6.37 1.32 -41.09
N ALA A 322 7.05 2.13 -41.91
CA ALA A 322 8.51 2.28 -41.89
C ALA A 322 8.91 3.62 -41.28
N PHE A 323 9.76 3.57 -40.26
CA PHE A 323 10.21 4.71 -39.47
C PHE A 323 11.69 4.98 -39.69
N ASP A 324 12.04 6.25 -39.86
CA ASP A 324 13.38 6.74 -40.19
C ASP A 324 14.10 7.42 -39.00
N GLY A 325 13.54 7.29 -37.80
CA GLY A 325 14.00 7.97 -36.59
C GLY A 325 13.61 9.44 -36.48
N ARG A 326 12.70 9.93 -37.32
CA ARG A 326 12.20 11.31 -37.24
C ARG A 326 10.70 11.35 -37.03
N GLN A 327 9.99 10.53 -37.79
CA GLN A 327 8.53 10.47 -37.80
C GLN A 327 8.03 9.45 -36.77
N PHE A 328 6.79 9.62 -36.32
CA PHE A 328 6.03 8.64 -35.54
C PHE A 328 4.55 8.72 -35.91
N ILE A 329 3.76 7.76 -35.45
CA ILE A 329 2.30 7.77 -35.62
C ILE A 329 1.65 8.14 -34.29
N ASN A 330 0.82 9.17 -34.31
CA ASN A 330 -0.08 9.54 -33.23
C ASN A 330 -1.40 8.75 -33.36
N ALA A 331 -1.72 7.94 -32.36
CA ALA A 331 -2.92 7.11 -32.28
C ALA A 331 -3.98 7.69 -31.32
N GLY A 332 -3.80 8.94 -30.86
CA GLY A 332 -4.75 9.67 -30.04
C GLY A 332 -4.77 9.28 -28.56
N ASP A 333 -5.70 9.86 -27.81
CA ASP A 333 -5.85 9.60 -26.37
C ASP A 333 -6.65 8.32 -26.10
N ILE A 334 -5.99 7.19 -26.32
CA ILE A 334 -6.50 5.85 -26.04
C ILE A 334 -5.53 5.09 -25.10
N ALA A 335 -5.94 3.92 -24.60
CA ALA A 335 -5.10 3.04 -23.77
C ALA A 335 -4.56 3.76 -22.50
N ALA A 336 -5.44 4.48 -21.80
CA ALA A 336 -5.13 5.22 -20.57
C ALA A 336 -4.97 4.30 -19.34
N PHE A 337 -4.09 3.30 -19.46
CA PHE A 337 -3.79 2.37 -18.38
C PHE A 337 -3.05 3.06 -17.23
N GLY A 338 -3.43 2.69 -16.01
CA GLY A 338 -2.73 3.00 -14.78
C GLY A 338 -2.17 1.77 -14.08
N TYR A 339 -1.66 1.97 -12.88
CA TYR A 339 -0.87 0.97 -12.15
C TYR A 339 -1.62 -0.30 -11.69
N ASN A 340 -2.95 -0.32 -11.73
CA ASN A 340 -3.82 -1.42 -11.28
C ASN A 340 -4.53 -2.08 -12.47
N ASP A 341 -4.39 -1.50 -13.67
CA ASP A 341 -5.02 -2.04 -14.86
C ASP A 341 -4.24 -3.25 -15.35
N LYS A 342 -4.98 -4.28 -15.75
CA LYS A 342 -4.42 -5.48 -16.38
C LYS A 342 -4.50 -5.30 -17.88
N PHE A 343 -3.36 -5.36 -18.56
CA PHE A 343 -3.32 -5.14 -20.00
C PHE A 343 -2.21 -5.94 -20.66
N SER A 344 -2.24 -5.97 -21.98
CA SER A 344 -1.19 -6.54 -22.80
C SER A 344 -0.98 -5.68 -24.03
N ILE A 345 0.25 -5.62 -24.52
CA ILE A 345 0.64 -4.96 -25.77
C ILE A 345 1.25 -6.02 -26.65
N SER A 346 0.80 -6.10 -27.91
CA SER A 346 1.36 -7.00 -28.92
C SER A 346 1.77 -6.21 -30.15
N VAL A 347 2.97 -6.48 -30.67
CA VAL A 347 3.50 -5.76 -31.83
C VAL A 347 4.48 -6.63 -32.60
N TRP A 348 4.43 -6.57 -33.93
CA TRP A 348 5.50 -7.06 -34.78
C TRP A 348 6.49 -5.92 -35.04
N VAL A 349 7.77 -6.19 -34.85
CA VAL A 349 8.83 -5.20 -35.02
C VAL A 349 9.99 -5.78 -35.81
N ARG A 350 10.60 -4.94 -36.63
CA ARG A 350 11.83 -5.23 -37.36
C ARG A 350 12.80 -4.05 -37.17
N PRO A 351 13.64 -4.09 -36.12
CA PRO A 351 14.54 -2.98 -35.83
C PRO A 351 15.69 -2.93 -36.85
N GLU A 352 16.08 -1.75 -37.32
CA GLU A 352 17.24 -1.62 -38.22
C GLU A 352 18.58 -1.75 -37.48
N SER A 353 18.61 -1.46 -36.18
CA SER A 353 19.82 -1.51 -35.36
C SER A 353 19.53 -1.84 -33.89
N PRO A 354 20.56 -2.13 -33.07
CA PRO A 354 20.41 -2.30 -31.63
C PRO A 354 19.96 -1.03 -30.89
N GLN A 355 19.97 0.14 -31.53
CA GLN A 355 19.48 1.41 -30.95
C GLN A 355 18.24 1.89 -31.70
N ALA A 356 17.38 0.95 -32.12
CA ALA A 356 16.22 1.24 -32.93
C ALA A 356 15.17 2.10 -32.24
N GLY A 357 15.23 2.40 -30.94
CA GLY A 357 14.39 3.42 -30.30
C GLY A 357 13.00 2.92 -29.87
N THR A 358 12.05 3.85 -29.74
CA THR A 358 10.76 3.64 -29.07
C THR A 358 9.75 2.98 -30.00
N ILE A 359 9.32 1.76 -29.68
CA ILE A 359 8.34 1.01 -30.47
C ILE A 359 6.93 1.59 -30.24
N LEU A 360 6.57 1.79 -28.98
CA LEU A 360 5.24 2.28 -28.60
C LEU A 360 5.34 3.02 -27.27
N SER A 361 4.63 4.14 -27.14
CA SER A 361 4.56 4.85 -25.86
C SER A 361 3.24 5.59 -25.68
N LYS A 362 2.81 5.72 -24.42
CA LYS A 362 1.85 6.74 -23.98
C LYS A 362 2.49 7.45 -22.80
N MET A 363 3.41 8.34 -23.12
CA MET A 363 4.21 9.06 -22.14
C MET A 363 4.49 10.49 -22.58
N SER A 364 4.91 11.33 -21.64
CA SER A 364 5.46 12.66 -21.94
C SER A 364 6.64 12.48 -22.89
N ASP A 365 6.61 13.18 -24.02
CA ASP A 365 7.58 12.99 -25.10
C ASP A 365 8.90 13.73 -24.84
N SER A 366 9.54 13.36 -23.74
CA SER A 366 10.84 13.84 -23.30
C SER A 366 11.68 12.66 -22.85
N GLU A 367 13.00 12.86 -22.78
CA GLU A 367 13.85 11.91 -22.06
C GLU A 367 13.28 11.76 -20.64
N ARG A 368 13.11 10.52 -20.18
CA ARG A 368 12.65 10.21 -18.82
C ARG A 368 11.24 10.73 -18.46
N GLY A 369 10.36 10.87 -19.45
CA GLY A 369 8.96 11.29 -19.24
C GLY A 369 8.13 10.31 -18.40
N ASP A 370 6.99 10.78 -17.89
CA ASP A 370 6.00 9.96 -17.18
C ASP A 370 4.98 9.33 -18.15
N GLY A 371 4.48 8.15 -17.82
CA GLY A 371 3.64 7.32 -18.69
C GLY A 371 4.18 5.90 -18.81
N TYR A 372 3.85 5.23 -19.92
CA TYR A 372 4.44 3.93 -20.25
C TYR A 372 5.07 3.89 -21.64
N SER A 373 6.11 3.06 -21.80
CA SER A 373 6.76 2.84 -23.09
C SER A 373 7.42 1.46 -23.23
N LEU A 374 7.50 1.02 -24.49
CA LEU A 374 8.32 -0.08 -24.97
C LEU A 374 9.42 0.51 -25.86
N ILE A 375 10.67 0.38 -25.46
CA ILE A 375 11.83 0.97 -26.15
C ILE A 375 12.93 -0.07 -26.34
N ILE A 376 13.61 -0.03 -27.49
CA ILE A 376 14.81 -0.83 -27.74
C ILE A 376 16.03 -0.01 -27.34
N GLU A 377 16.72 -0.45 -26.29
CA GLU A 377 17.98 0.13 -25.82
C GLU A 377 19.08 -0.92 -25.84
N GLN A 378 20.19 -0.64 -26.53
CA GLN A 378 21.35 -1.55 -26.62
C GLN A 378 20.98 -2.99 -27.05
N GLY A 379 20.00 -3.10 -27.94
CA GLY A 379 19.46 -4.32 -28.50
C GLY A 379 18.42 -5.01 -27.63
N ARG A 380 18.15 -4.54 -26.41
CA ARG A 380 17.20 -5.17 -25.49
C ARG A 380 15.87 -4.41 -25.49
N LEU A 381 14.78 -5.13 -25.28
CA LEU A 381 13.49 -4.49 -25.03
C LEU A 381 13.46 -4.03 -23.58
N GLN A 382 13.34 -2.73 -23.36
CA GLN A 382 13.07 -2.12 -22.07
C GLN A 382 11.60 -1.71 -21.99
N ILE A 383 10.98 -2.05 -20.85
CA ILE A 383 9.60 -1.75 -20.51
C ILE A 383 9.63 -0.75 -19.37
N ASN A 384 8.97 0.39 -19.56
CA ASN A 384 8.94 1.47 -18.61
C ASN A 384 7.50 1.79 -18.22
N PHE A 385 7.18 1.73 -16.92
CA PHE A 385 5.98 2.29 -16.32
C PHE A 385 6.43 3.34 -15.30
N VAL A 386 6.30 4.62 -15.64
CA VAL A 386 7.01 5.70 -14.94
C VAL A 386 6.01 6.74 -14.47
N LYS A 387 6.03 7.06 -13.17
CA LYS A 387 5.50 8.34 -12.70
C LYS A 387 6.61 9.36 -12.43
N ARG A 388 7.71 8.92 -11.83
CA ARG A 388 8.96 9.67 -11.70
C ARG A 388 10.13 8.74 -11.99
N TRP A 389 10.95 9.11 -12.96
CA TRP A 389 11.99 8.23 -13.49
C TRP A 389 12.99 7.72 -12.43
N LEU A 390 13.36 8.58 -11.49
CA LEU A 390 14.41 8.27 -10.51
C LEU A 390 13.92 7.33 -9.40
N ASP A 391 12.66 7.47 -8.97
CA ASP A 391 12.23 6.93 -7.68
C ASP A 391 10.73 6.59 -7.57
N ASP A 392 9.98 6.55 -8.68
CA ASP A 392 8.57 6.11 -8.72
C ASP A 392 8.25 5.51 -10.10
N ALA A 393 8.78 4.32 -10.34
CA ALA A 393 8.64 3.61 -11.59
C ALA A 393 8.83 2.10 -11.42
N LEU A 394 8.30 1.37 -12.39
CA LEU A 394 8.60 -0.03 -12.65
C LEU A 394 9.31 -0.07 -14.00
N ARG A 395 10.59 -0.48 -14.01
CA ARG A 395 11.43 -0.55 -15.20
C ARG A 395 12.16 -1.88 -15.23
N LEU A 396 12.10 -2.57 -16.36
CA LEU A 396 12.79 -3.82 -16.60
C LEU A 396 13.19 -3.94 -18.07
N GLU A 397 14.16 -4.79 -18.33
CA GLU A 397 14.64 -5.06 -19.68
C GLU A 397 14.82 -6.56 -19.92
N THR A 398 14.71 -7.01 -21.16
CA THR A 398 15.01 -8.40 -21.53
C THR A 398 16.51 -8.67 -21.43
N GLU A 399 16.89 -9.88 -21.00
CA GLU A 399 18.31 -10.30 -21.09
C GLU A 399 18.71 -10.58 -22.55
N THR A 400 17.78 -11.16 -23.32
CA THR A 400 17.91 -11.42 -24.75
C THR A 400 17.90 -10.14 -25.56
N GLN A 401 18.76 -10.06 -26.58
CA GLN A 401 18.72 -9.00 -27.58
C GLN A 401 17.82 -9.36 -28.76
N LEU A 402 17.13 -8.35 -29.29
CA LEU A 402 16.45 -8.39 -30.57
C LEU A 402 17.49 -8.45 -31.70
N THR A 403 17.10 -9.08 -32.80
CA THR A 403 17.93 -9.29 -33.99
C THR A 403 17.61 -8.20 -35.02
N PRO A 404 18.54 -7.28 -35.30
CA PRO A 404 18.33 -6.27 -36.33
C PRO A 404 18.04 -6.88 -37.71
N GLY A 405 17.13 -6.26 -38.45
CA GLY A 405 16.74 -6.66 -39.81
C GLY A 405 15.85 -7.91 -39.90
N ALA A 406 15.45 -8.51 -38.77
CA ALA A 406 14.52 -9.63 -38.71
C ALA A 406 13.19 -9.23 -38.05
N TRP A 407 12.07 -9.71 -38.60
CA TRP A 407 10.76 -9.57 -37.96
C TRP A 407 10.68 -10.42 -36.71
N GLN A 408 10.26 -9.82 -35.61
CA GLN A 408 10.05 -10.49 -34.33
C GLN A 408 8.72 -10.05 -33.71
N HIS A 409 8.02 -10.99 -33.11
CA HIS A 409 6.76 -10.73 -32.41
C HIS A 409 7.01 -10.47 -30.93
N LEU A 410 6.67 -9.28 -30.47
CA LEU A 410 6.76 -8.89 -29.07
C LEU A 410 5.39 -8.91 -28.42
N VAL A 411 5.30 -9.52 -27.25
CA VAL A 411 4.14 -9.42 -26.37
C VAL A 411 4.59 -9.08 -24.96
N VAL A 412 4.00 -8.05 -24.38
CA VAL A 412 4.20 -7.66 -22.98
C VAL A 412 2.86 -7.73 -22.27
N THR A 413 2.80 -8.41 -21.12
CA THR A 413 1.59 -8.47 -20.30
C THR A 413 1.87 -7.89 -18.92
N TYR A 414 0.90 -7.19 -18.33
CA TYR A 414 0.96 -6.67 -16.97
C TYR A 414 -0.30 -7.03 -16.19
N ASP A 415 -0.12 -7.48 -14.95
CA ASP A 415 -1.19 -8.03 -14.10
C ASP A 415 -1.79 -7.03 -13.08
N GLY A 416 -1.31 -5.77 -13.07
CA GLY A 416 -1.78 -4.74 -12.13
C GLY A 416 -1.19 -4.86 -10.72
N SER A 417 -0.18 -5.70 -10.50
CA SER A 417 0.40 -5.96 -9.16
C SER A 417 1.25 -4.82 -8.60
N ARG A 418 1.69 -3.88 -9.45
CA ARG A 418 2.67 -2.82 -9.16
C ARG A 418 4.09 -3.33 -8.89
N LEU A 419 4.35 -4.58 -9.25
CA LEU A 419 5.65 -5.24 -9.08
C LEU A 419 6.19 -5.67 -10.44
N ALA A 420 7.51 -5.65 -10.60
CA ALA A 420 8.18 -6.11 -11.82
C ALA A 420 7.87 -7.59 -12.12
N ALA A 421 7.63 -8.41 -11.09
CA ALA A 421 7.18 -9.80 -11.23
C ALA A 421 5.83 -9.96 -11.95
N GLY A 422 5.00 -8.90 -11.94
CA GLY A 422 3.73 -8.83 -12.65
C GLY A 422 3.84 -8.56 -14.15
N VAL A 423 5.05 -8.28 -14.65
CA VAL A 423 5.33 -8.07 -16.08
C VAL A 423 5.91 -9.35 -16.69
N GLN A 424 5.30 -9.83 -17.77
CA GLN A 424 5.81 -10.95 -18.55
C GLN A 424 6.08 -10.50 -19.98
N VAL A 425 7.20 -10.96 -20.55
CA VAL A 425 7.64 -10.60 -21.90
C VAL A 425 7.80 -11.87 -22.73
N TYR A 426 7.27 -11.85 -23.95
CA TYR A 426 7.40 -12.94 -24.90
C TYR A 426 7.99 -12.40 -26.21
N LEU A 427 8.90 -13.18 -26.78
CA LEU A 427 9.53 -12.93 -28.08
C LEU A 427 9.28 -14.16 -28.95
N ASP A 428 8.59 -13.98 -30.08
CA ASP A 428 8.17 -15.06 -30.99
C ASP A 428 7.46 -16.21 -30.23
N GLY A 429 6.57 -15.83 -29.30
CA GLY A 429 5.82 -16.75 -28.45
C GLY A 429 6.62 -17.42 -27.32
N LYS A 430 7.91 -17.12 -27.17
CA LYS A 430 8.77 -17.69 -26.11
C LYS A 430 8.95 -16.73 -24.95
N PRO A 431 8.74 -17.15 -23.69
CA PRO A 431 8.93 -16.29 -22.52
C PRO A 431 10.39 -15.86 -22.38
N GLN A 432 10.61 -14.61 -22.01
CA GLN A 432 11.94 -14.01 -21.86
C GLN A 432 12.28 -13.78 -20.38
N LYS A 433 13.56 -13.99 -20.04
CA LYS A 433 14.10 -13.53 -18.75
C LYS A 433 14.28 -12.01 -18.79
N THR A 434 14.00 -11.38 -17.66
CA THR A 434 14.09 -9.93 -17.51
C THR A 434 14.97 -9.56 -16.32
N ARG A 435 15.70 -8.45 -16.48
CA ARG A 435 16.46 -7.81 -15.43
C ARG A 435 15.67 -6.61 -14.92
N VAL A 436 15.45 -6.54 -13.61
CA VAL A 436 14.79 -5.42 -12.95
C VAL A 436 15.76 -4.25 -12.84
N LEU A 437 15.38 -3.09 -13.40
CA LEU A 437 16.14 -1.85 -13.31
C LEU A 437 15.64 -0.98 -12.14
N LEU A 438 14.32 -0.97 -11.90
CA LEU A 438 13.69 -0.33 -10.75
C LEU A 438 12.32 -1.00 -10.50
N ASP A 439 12.00 -1.31 -9.26
CA ASP A 439 10.72 -1.91 -8.88
C ASP A 439 10.11 -1.18 -7.68
N PHE A 440 9.68 0.05 -7.93
CA PHE A 440 9.12 0.91 -6.90
C PHE A 440 8.08 1.85 -7.50
N LEU A 441 6.87 1.33 -7.73
CA LEU A 441 5.75 2.09 -8.29
C LEU A 441 4.67 2.33 -7.23
N ASN A 442 4.56 3.58 -6.77
CA ASN A 442 3.63 4.01 -5.73
C ASN A 442 2.49 4.87 -6.24
N GLN A 443 2.66 5.50 -7.39
CA GLN A 443 1.64 6.34 -8.01
C GLN A 443 1.27 5.82 -9.40
N THR A 444 0.08 6.20 -9.86
CA THR A 444 -0.37 5.83 -11.19
C THR A 444 0.50 6.50 -12.25
N PHE A 445 0.89 5.74 -13.28
CA PHE A 445 1.56 6.25 -14.48
C PHE A 445 0.56 6.69 -15.56
N ALA A 446 -0.74 6.67 -15.29
CA ALA A 446 -1.75 7.15 -16.23
C ALA A 446 -1.48 8.63 -16.60
N THR A 447 -1.52 8.92 -17.90
CA THR A 447 -1.26 10.24 -18.47
C THR A 447 -2.30 10.59 -19.55
N LYS A 448 -2.44 11.88 -19.84
CA LYS A 448 -3.29 12.41 -20.92
C LYS A 448 -2.56 12.53 -22.27
N GLU A 449 -1.29 12.12 -22.32
CA GLU A 449 -0.50 12.08 -23.54
C GLU A 449 -1.13 11.11 -24.56
N PRO A 450 -1.02 11.38 -25.87
CA PRO A 450 -1.50 10.46 -26.87
C PRO A 450 -0.65 9.17 -26.88
N LEU A 451 -1.26 8.07 -27.31
CA LEU A 451 -0.53 6.86 -27.68
C LEU A 451 0.23 7.14 -28.98
N ARG A 452 1.51 6.80 -29.00
CA ARG A 452 2.43 6.98 -30.13
C ARG A 452 3.02 5.63 -30.52
N ILE A 453 3.07 5.34 -31.82
CA ILE A 453 3.75 4.18 -32.41
C ILE A 453 4.98 4.71 -33.13
N GLY A 454 6.15 4.13 -32.85
CA GLY A 454 7.44 4.61 -33.35
C GLY A 454 7.96 5.88 -32.67
N GLY A 455 7.30 6.35 -31.62
CA GLY A 455 7.63 7.59 -30.92
C GLY A 455 7.38 7.56 -29.42
N GLY A 456 8.16 8.35 -28.70
CA GLY A 456 8.20 8.53 -27.25
C GLY A 456 9.63 8.79 -26.79
N ASN A 457 9.83 9.02 -25.49
CA ASN A 457 11.16 9.22 -24.87
C ASN A 457 12.00 10.37 -25.47
N GLY A 458 11.37 11.30 -26.18
CA GLY A 458 12.00 12.43 -26.84
C GLY A 458 12.47 12.16 -28.29
N PRO A 459 12.88 13.21 -29.03
CA PRO A 459 13.19 13.10 -30.46
C PRO A 459 14.38 12.18 -30.81
N ALA A 460 15.35 12.02 -29.91
CA ALA A 460 16.52 11.16 -30.14
C ALA A 460 16.19 9.66 -30.03
N ALA A 461 15.03 9.32 -29.46
CA ALA A 461 14.61 7.94 -29.20
C ALA A 461 13.51 7.46 -30.16
N ARG A 462 13.32 8.16 -31.29
CA ARG A 462 12.37 7.75 -32.34
C ARG A 462 12.79 6.46 -33.01
N PHE A 463 11.79 5.74 -33.53
CA PHE A 463 12.03 4.40 -34.03
C PHE A 463 12.75 4.37 -35.38
N HIS A 464 13.67 3.43 -35.55
CA HIS A 464 14.34 3.11 -36.82
C HIS A 464 14.05 1.66 -37.23
N GLY A 465 13.28 1.50 -38.30
CA GLY A 465 12.89 0.20 -38.86
C GLY A 465 11.40 0.09 -39.12
N GLU A 466 10.86 -1.12 -39.10
CA GLU A 466 9.46 -1.38 -39.43
C GLU A 466 8.63 -1.88 -38.24
N ILE A 467 7.39 -1.42 -38.14
CA ILE A 467 6.39 -1.86 -37.15
C ILE A 467 5.12 -2.28 -37.87
N ASP A 468 4.53 -3.38 -37.42
CA ASP A 468 3.36 -4.03 -38.00
C ASP A 468 2.46 -4.60 -36.88
N GLU A 469 1.16 -4.78 -37.15
CA GLU A 469 0.21 -5.49 -36.27
C GLU A 469 0.21 -5.05 -34.79
N VAL A 470 0.01 -3.76 -34.51
CA VAL A 470 0.00 -3.21 -33.14
C VAL A 470 -1.36 -3.42 -32.46
N ARG A 471 -1.37 -3.99 -31.26
CA ARG A 471 -2.59 -4.31 -30.48
C ARG A 471 -2.45 -3.94 -29.01
#